data_AF-A0A3M1LSG2-F1
#
_entry.id   AF-A0A3M1LSG2-F1
#
_cell.length_a   1.000
_cell.length_b   1.000
_cell.length_c   1.000
_cell.angle_alpha   90.00
_cell.angle_beta   90.00
_cell.angle_gamma   90.00
#
_symmetry.space_group_name_H-M   'P 1'
#
loop_
_entity.id
_entity.type
_entity.pdbx_description
1 polymer ?
#
loop_
_entity_poly.entity_id
_entity_poly.type
_entity_poly.pdbx_seq_one_letter_code
_entity_poly.pdbx_strand_id
1 'polypeptide(L)'
;MKRKGLLALTGCDPKRFEVLQARDQLPIVNLGRWTDYTLRDALAVRLTLDLIGGEGDEPDKLGGVPPAYAHKVVSNGLRYARDFETLGGLISGRVLLGGAIFQSHTEDLRFSRWFAGPVESLGPWLAEIGREENAAPVRIMLVNAGRAANEICLAAAELGIAGDPGREPL
;
A
#
# COMPACT_ATOMS: atom_id res chain seq x y z
N MET A 1 13.06 14.11 3.30
CA MET A 1 13.13 13.93 4.77
C MET A 1 14.13 12.84 5.15
N LYS A 2 14.76 12.88 6.33
CA LYS A 2 15.65 11.80 6.81
C LYS A 2 14.87 10.65 7.46
N ARG A 3 15.52 9.49 7.68
CA ARG A 3 14.91 8.26 8.24
C ARG A 3 14.07 8.51 9.50
N LYS A 4 14.53 9.36 10.42
CA LYS A 4 13.76 9.70 11.64
C LYS A 4 12.37 10.28 11.32
N GLY A 5 12.27 11.13 10.30
CA GLY A 5 11.00 11.68 9.82
C GLY A 5 10.12 10.58 9.20
N LEU A 6 10.70 9.70 8.38
CA LEU A 6 9.98 8.56 7.79
C LEU A 6 9.34 7.67 8.85
N LEU A 7 10.11 7.29 9.88
CA LEU A 7 9.61 6.44 10.97
C LEU A 7 8.51 7.15 11.76
N ALA A 8 8.66 8.46 12.01
CA ALA A 8 7.66 9.24 12.71
C ALA A 8 6.34 9.34 11.93
N LEU A 9 6.38 9.54 10.61
CA LEU A 9 5.18 9.59 9.77
C LEU A 9 4.46 8.25 9.66
N THR A 10 5.23 7.16 9.59
CA THR A 10 4.67 5.83 9.30
C THR A 10 4.23 5.07 10.54
N GLY A 11 4.75 5.45 11.71
CA GLY A 11 4.63 4.66 12.94
C GLY A 11 5.51 3.40 12.94
N CYS A 12 6.39 3.24 11.95
CA CYS A 12 7.27 2.08 11.85
C CYS A 12 8.33 2.12 12.95
N ASP A 13 8.42 1.05 13.77
CA ASP A 13 9.50 0.96 14.74
C ASP A 13 10.86 0.76 14.04
N PRO A 14 11.97 1.31 14.60
CA PRO A 14 13.27 1.24 13.95
C PRO A 14 13.76 -0.18 13.66
N LYS A 15 13.47 -1.13 14.55
CA LYS A 15 13.92 -2.51 14.45
C LYS A 15 13.20 -3.25 13.33
N ARG A 16 11.87 -3.08 13.21
CA ARG A 16 11.08 -3.62 12.11
C ARG A 16 11.50 -3.01 10.79
N PHE A 17 11.75 -1.71 10.73
CA PHE A 17 12.29 -1.07 9.53
C PHE A 17 13.62 -1.71 9.10
N GLU A 18 14.55 -1.92 10.03
CA GLU A 18 15.84 -2.59 9.75
C GLU A 18 15.66 -4.02 9.26
N VAL A 19 14.74 -4.79 9.86
CA VAL A 19 14.44 -6.16 9.43
C VAL A 19 13.85 -6.17 8.02
N LEU A 20 12.89 -5.28 7.71
CA LEU A 20 12.29 -5.18 6.38
C LEU A 20 13.32 -4.74 5.34
N GLN A 21 14.17 -3.76 5.68
CA GLN A 21 15.25 -3.30 4.83
C GLN A 21 16.27 -4.40 4.54
N ALA A 22 16.76 -5.10 5.56
CA ALA A 22 17.76 -6.15 5.42
C ALA A 22 17.27 -7.36 4.60
N ARG A 23 15.94 -7.51 4.48
CA ARG A 23 15.30 -8.59 3.71
C ARG A 23 14.79 -8.15 2.35
N ASP A 24 15.05 -6.91 1.94
CA ASP A 24 14.53 -6.34 0.69
C ASP A 24 12.99 -6.40 0.61
N GLN A 25 12.33 -6.05 1.72
CA GLN A 25 10.88 -6.10 1.91
C GLN A 25 10.26 -4.72 2.12
N LEU A 26 11.02 -3.65 1.85
CA LEU A 26 10.49 -2.29 1.81
C LEU A 26 10.17 -1.91 0.37
N PRO A 27 9.00 -1.30 0.10
CA PRO A 27 8.64 -0.85 -1.25
C PRO A 27 9.31 0.49 -1.61
N ILE A 28 10.61 0.66 -1.29
CA ILE A 28 11.39 1.87 -1.55
C ILE A 28 12.57 1.49 -2.44
N VAL A 29 12.73 2.22 -3.56
CA VAL A 29 13.78 1.91 -4.56
C VAL A 29 15.18 2.27 -4.06
N ASN A 30 15.34 3.36 -3.32
CA ASN A 30 16.65 3.90 -2.95
C ASN A 30 16.92 3.80 -1.45
N LEU A 31 17.40 2.66 -0.98
CA LEU A 31 17.71 2.43 0.43
C LEU A 31 19.22 2.64 0.70
N GLY A 32 19.56 3.74 1.38
CA GLY A 32 20.94 4.11 1.68
C GLY A 32 21.07 4.94 2.97
N ARG A 33 22.27 4.96 3.55
CA ARG A 33 22.56 5.66 4.82
C ARG A 33 22.26 7.17 4.75
N TRP A 34 22.36 7.76 3.56
CA TRP A 34 22.18 9.19 3.32
C TRP A 34 20.94 9.53 2.48
N THR A 35 20.07 8.54 2.23
CA THR A 35 18.84 8.73 1.44
C THR A 35 17.95 9.80 2.05
N ASP A 36 17.45 10.68 1.18
CA ASP A 36 16.28 11.50 1.45
C ASP A 36 15.02 10.77 0.98
N TYR A 37 14.08 10.61 1.91
CA TYR A 37 12.79 10.00 1.69
C TYR A 37 11.74 11.06 1.34
N THR A 38 10.72 10.65 0.60
CA THR A 38 9.57 11.45 0.17
C THR A 38 8.31 11.09 0.94
N LEU A 39 7.23 11.87 0.83
CA LEU A 39 5.93 11.48 1.39
C LEU A 39 5.37 10.23 0.70
N ARG A 40 5.70 10.01 -0.58
CA ARG A 40 5.43 8.76 -1.30
C ARG A 40 6.11 7.56 -0.64
N ASP A 41 7.38 7.67 -0.25
CA ASP A 41 8.08 6.59 0.46
C ASP A 41 7.41 6.30 1.81
N ALA A 42 6.96 7.34 2.52
CA ALA A 42 6.22 7.22 3.76
C ALA A 42 4.89 6.49 3.55
N LEU A 43 4.12 6.88 2.54
CA LEU A 43 2.89 6.19 2.15
C LEU A 43 3.17 4.71 1.86
N ALA A 44 4.18 4.40 1.03
CA ALA A 44 4.47 3.03 0.65
C ALA A 44 4.83 2.14 1.87
N VAL A 45 5.62 2.67 2.82
CA VAL A 45 5.91 1.98 4.08
C VAL A 45 4.63 1.78 4.90
N ARG A 46 3.82 2.82 5.08
CA ARG A 46 2.57 2.74 5.84
C ARG A 46 1.62 1.69 5.28
N LEU A 47 1.41 1.68 3.97
CA LEU A 47 0.60 0.67 3.29
C LEU A 47 1.13 -0.75 3.49
N THR A 48 2.46 -0.90 3.52
CA THR A 48 3.09 -2.22 3.76
C THR A 48 2.83 -2.69 5.18
N LEU A 49 2.90 -1.80 6.17
CA LEU A 49 2.61 -2.11 7.56
C LEU A 49 1.13 -2.49 7.75
N ASP A 50 0.21 -1.72 7.17
CA ASP A 50 -1.22 -2.01 7.19
C ASP A 50 -1.52 -3.41 6.60
N LEU A 51 -0.87 -3.78 5.49
CA LEU A 51 -1.04 -5.10 4.88
C LEU A 51 -0.43 -6.24 5.70
N ILE A 52 0.76 -6.03 6.29
CA ILE A 52 1.37 -7.03 7.18
C ILE A 52 0.51 -7.23 8.43
N GLY A 53 -0.17 -6.17 8.85
CA GLY A 53 -0.94 -6.14 10.08
C GLY A 53 -0.07 -6.39 11.30
N GLY A 54 -0.69 -6.96 12.33
CA GLY A 54 -0.01 -7.34 13.57
C GLY A 54 0.34 -6.18 14.49
N GLU A 55 -0.16 -4.97 14.21
CA GLU A 55 -0.01 -3.80 15.08
C GLU A 55 -1.02 -3.89 16.24
N GLY A 56 -0.54 -3.81 17.49
CA GLY A 56 -1.35 -3.67 18.71
C GLY A 56 -1.76 -4.97 19.42
N ASP A 57 -1.23 -5.26 20.62
CA ASP A 57 -1.11 -6.57 21.32
C ASP A 57 -2.38 -7.41 21.65
N GLU A 58 -3.45 -7.24 20.89
CA GLU A 58 -4.73 -7.88 21.16
C GLU A 58 -4.82 -9.33 20.64
N PRO A 59 -5.58 -10.21 21.32
CA PRO A 59 -5.80 -11.60 20.90
C PRO A 59 -6.48 -11.73 19.54
N ASP A 60 -7.30 -10.75 19.16
CA ASP A 60 -8.09 -10.73 17.93
C ASP A 60 -7.32 -10.12 16.73
N LYS A 61 -5.99 -10.00 16.85
CA LYS A 61 -5.13 -9.57 15.73
C LYS A 61 -5.42 -10.44 14.51
N LEU A 62 -6.05 -9.83 13.50
CA LEU A 62 -6.18 -10.45 12.20
C LEU A 62 -4.78 -10.64 11.60
N GLY A 63 -4.47 -11.86 11.19
CA GLY A 63 -3.25 -12.16 10.46
C GLY A 63 -3.25 -11.41 9.13
N GLY A 64 -2.26 -10.56 8.92
CA GLY A 64 -2.07 -9.89 7.64
C GLY A 64 -1.29 -10.74 6.63
N VAL A 65 -0.78 -10.08 5.61
CA VAL A 65 -0.02 -10.67 4.51
C VAL A 65 1.46 -10.80 4.93
N PRO A 66 2.16 -11.90 4.60
CA PRO A 66 3.59 -12.00 4.86
C PRO A 66 4.37 -10.82 4.25
N PRO A 67 5.40 -10.28 4.93
CA PRO A 67 6.16 -9.12 4.44
C PRO A 67 6.76 -9.29 3.03
N ALA A 68 7.19 -10.50 2.70
CA ALA A 68 7.70 -10.86 1.38
C ALA A 68 6.67 -10.72 0.25
N TYR A 69 5.38 -10.68 0.57
CA TYR A 69 4.30 -10.48 -0.39
C TYR A 69 3.71 -9.06 -0.28
N ALA A 70 3.63 -8.50 0.93
CA ALA A 70 3.09 -7.15 1.16
C ALA A 70 3.79 -6.07 0.31
N HIS A 71 5.13 -6.06 0.26
CA HIS A 71 5.85 -5.07 -0.57
C HIS A 71 5.49 -5.19 -2.06
N LYS A 72 5.31 -6.42 -2.59
CA LYS A 72 4.90 -6.64 -3.98
C LYS A 72 3.51 -6.11 -4.24
N VAL A 73 2.59 -6.31 -3.31
CA VAL A 73 1.22 -5.79 -3.40
C VAL A 73 1.23 -4.27 -3.41
N VAL A 74 1.99 -3.63 -2.53
CA VAL A 74 2.09 -2.17 -2.47
C VAL A 74 2.77 -1.60 -3.71
N SER A 75 3.93 -2.12 -4.11
CA SER A 75 4.66 -1.62 -5.28
C SER A 75 3.83 -1.74 -6.57
N ASN A 76 3.09 -2.85 -6.75
CA ASN A 76 2.18 -2.97 -7.88
C ASN A 76 0.96 -2.06 -7.70
N GLY A 77 0.29 -2.07 -6.56
CA GLY A 77 -0.87 -1.20 -6.31
C GLY A 77 -0.59 0.28 -6.60
N LEU A 78 0.52 0.81 -6.10
CA LEU A 78 0.96 2.18 -6.38
C LEU A 78 1.26 2.42 -7.87
N ARG A 79 1.74 1.41 -8.60
CA ARG A 79 1.93 1.51 -10.05
C ARG A 79 0.61 1.65 -10.80
N TYR A 80 -0.47 1.04 -10.31
CA TYR A 80 -1.82 1.17 -10.89
C TYR A 80 -2.58 2.40 -10.39
N ALA A 81 -2.11 3.06 -9.33
CA ALA A 81 -2.71 4.27 -8.77
C ALA A 81 -2.36 5.57 -9.54
N ARG A 82 -1.84 5.47 -10.76
CA ARG A 82 -1.35 6.63 -11.54
C ARG A 82 -2.44 7.65 -11.82
N ASP A 83 -3.68 7.20 -11.96
CA ASP A 83 -4.83 8.06 -12.26
C ASP A 83 -5.18 9.02 -11.12
N PHE A 84 -4.60 8.83 -9.92
CA PHE A 84 -4.81 9.71 -8.78
C PHE A 84 -3.78 10.84 -8.67
N GLU A 85 -2.67 10.77 -9.43
CA GLU A 85 -1.53 11.70 -9.60
C GLU A 85 -0.83 12.26 -8.35
N THR A 86 -1.55 12.42 -7.25
CA THR A 86 -1.16 13.10 -6.01
C THR A 86 -1.72 12.39 -4.78
N LEU A 87 -1.15 12.66 -3.62
CA LEU A 87 -1.72 12.18 -2.35
C LEU A 87 -3.16 12.67 -2.13
N GLY A 88 -3.47 13.91 -2.52
CA GLY A 88 -4.83 14.47 -2.45
C GLY A 88 -5.85 13.70 -3.31
N GLY A 89 -5.42 13.17 -4.46
CA GLY A 89 -6.25 12.30 -5.30
C GLY A 89 -6.62 10.98 -4.62
N LEU A 90 -5.68 10.36 -3.90
CA LEU A 90 -5.97 9.15 -3.12
C LEU A 90 -6.99 9.40 -2.01
N ILE A 91 -6.82 10.52 -1.29
CA ILE A 91 -7.67 10.90 -0.16
C ILE A 91 -9.10 11.15 -0.65
N SER A 92 -9.26 12.03 -1.63
CA SER A 92 -10.57 12.41 -2.16
C SER A 92 -11.27 11.24 -2.87
N GLY A 93 -10.50 10.40 -3.57
CA GLY A 93 -11.00 9.20 -4.25
C GLY A 93 -11.34 8.03 -3.33
N ARG A 94 -11.06 8.11 -2.01
CA ARG A 94 -11.25 7.00 -1.04
C ARG A 94 -10.64 5.69 -1.56
N VAL A 95 -9.44 5.79 -2.09
CA VAL A 95 -8.81 4.74 -2.91
C VAL A 95 -8.37 3.56 -2.05
N LEU A 96 -8.73 2.36 -2.49
CA LEU A 96 -8.13 1.11 -2.06
C LEU A 96 -7.06 0.68 -3.07
N LEU A 97 -5.96 0.15 -2.57
CA LEU A 97 -4.89 -0.45 -3.38
C LEU A 97 -4.72 -1.91 -3.01
N GLY A 98 -4.39 -2.74 -3.99
CA GLY A 98 -3.96 -4.09 -3.72
C GLY A 98 -4.10 -5.02 -4.90
N GLY A 99 -4.48 -6.27 -4.64
CA GLY A 99 -4.65 -7.26 -5.70
C GLY A 99 -5.53 -8.42 -5.29
N ALA A 100 -6.06 -9.09 -6.31
CA ALA A 100 -6.84 -10.29 -6.18
C ALA A 100 -6.14 -11.44 -6.93
N ILE A 101 -6.18 -12.62 -6.32
CA ILE A 101 -5.78 -13.88 -6.94
C ILE A 101 -7.06 -14.53 -7.47
N PHE A 102 -7.03 -14.89 -8.74
CA PHE A 102 -8.10 -15.58 -9.43
C PHE A 102 -7.69 -17.02 -9.73
N GLN A 103 -8.66 -17.92 -9.74
CA GLN A 103 -8.53 -19.30 -10.21
C GLN A 103 -9.35 -19.46 -11.48
N SER A 104 -8.73 -19.91 -12.56
CA SER A 104 -9.42 -20.22 -13.81
C SER A 104 -10.42 -21.36 -13.62
N HIS A 105 -11.55 -21.30 -14.31
CA HIS A 105 -12.52 -22.40 -14.34
C HIS A 105 -12.18 -23.48 -15.37
N THR A 106 -11.33 -23.17 -16.35
CA THR A 106 -10.95 -24.08 -17.43
C THR A 106 -9.59 -24.73 -17.18
N GLU A 107 -8.72 -24.07 -16.42
CA GLU A 107 -7.35 -24.51 -16.17
C GLU A 107 -7.08 -24.50 -14.66
N ASP A 108 -6.27 -25.44 -14.16
CA ASP A 108 -5.82 -25.41 -12.76
C ASP A 108 -4.67 -24.40 -12.57
N LEU A 109 -4.93 -23.16 -12.98
CA LEU A 109 -4.00 -22.05 -12.92
C LEU A 109 -4.54 -20.92 -12.06
N ARG A 110 -3.61 -20.30 -11.31
CA ARG A 110 -3.86 -19.08 -10.54
C ARG A 110 -3.08 -17.92 -11.12
N PHE A 111 -3.71 -16.77 -11.16
CA PHE A 111 -3.08 -15.53 -11.58
C PHE A 111 -3.50 -14.36 -10.70
N SER A 112 -2.67 -13.32 -10.67
CA SER A 112 -2.93 -12.09 -9.93
C SER A 112 -3.39 -10.98 -10.86
N ARG A 113 -4.31 -10.15 -10.39
CA ARG A 113 -4.65 -8.86 -10.97
C ARG A 113 -4.59 -7.78 -9.88
N TRP A 114 -4.22 -6.59 -10.28
CA TRP A 114 -3.97 -5.47 -9.39
C TRP A 114 -5.10 -4.46 -9.47
N PHE A 115 -5.45 -3.90 -8.33
CA PHE A 115 -6.55 -2.95 -8.20
C PHE A 115 -6.05 -1.65 -7.58
N ALA A 116 -6.48 -0.54 -8.16
CA ALA A 116 -6.38 0.79 -7.60
C ALA A 116 -7.65 1.55 -7.93
N GLY A 117 -8.48 1.83 -6.93
CA GLY A 117 -9.76 2.50 -7.17
C GLY A 117 -10.60 2.69 -5.91
N PRO A 118 -11.71 3.42 -6.01
CA PRO A 118 -12.68 3.56 -4.92
C PRO A 118 -13.28 2.20 -4.53
N VAL A 119 -13.69 2.03 -3.28
CA VAL A 119 -14.26 0.76 -2.80
C VAL A 119 -15.47 0.31 -3.62
N GLU A 120 -16.26 1.26 -4.12
CA GLU A 120 -17.46 1.02 -4.92
C GLU A 120 -17.13 0.40 -6.29
N SER A 121 -15.92 0.57 -6.82
CA SER A 121 -15.50 -0.03 -8.09
C SER A 121 -14.90 -1.43 -7.96
N LEU A 122 -14.62 -1.90 -6.73
CA LEU A 122 -14.01 -3.22 -6.51
C LEU A 122 -14.90 -4.36 -7.04
N GLY A 123 -16.19 -4.33 -6.71
CA GLY A 123 -17.15 -5.37 -7.15
C GLY A 123 -17.25 -5.46 -8.68
N PRO A 124 -17.55 -4.35 -9.38
CA PRO A 124 -17.55 -4.29 -10.83
C PRO A 124 -16.23 -4.78 -11.45
N TRP A 125 -15.09 -4.34 -10.91
CA TRP A 125 -13.77 -4.76 -11.39
C TRP A 125 -13.54 -6.27 -11.25
N LEU A 126 -13.89 -6.87 -10.10
CA LEU A 126 -13.79 -8.33 -9.90
C LEU A 126 -14.66 -9.11 -10.89
N ALA A 127 -15.87 -8.62 -11.15
CA ALA A 127 -16.81 -9.24 -12.08
C ALA A 127 -16.34 -9.12 -13.55
N GLU A 128 -15.74 -8.00 -13.92
CA GLU A 128 -15.15 -7.80 -15.24
C GLU A 128 -14.02 -8.80 -15.50
N ILE A 129 -13.02 -8.84 -14.62
CA ILE A 129 -11.91 -9.81 -14.72
C ILE A 129 -12.43 -11.25 -14.74
N GLY A 130 -13.40 -11.58 -13.87
CA GLY A 130 -13.94 -12.93 -13.81
C GLY A 130 -14.62 -13.37 -15.11
N ARG A 131 -15.28 -12.45 -15.83
CA ARG A 131 -15.86 -12.72 -17.15
C ARG A 131 -14.80 -12.84 -18.24
N GLU A 132 -13.85 -11.91 -18.27
CA GLU A 132 -12.81 -11.86 -19.32
C GLU A 132 -11.91 -13.10 -19.28
N GLU A 133 -11.56 -13.54 -18.08
CA GLU A 133 -10.60 -14.62 -17.85
C GLU A 133 -11.27 -15.97 -17.52
N ASN A 134 -12.61 -16.01 -17.53
CA ASN A 134 -13.41 -17.15 -17.09
C ASN A 134 -12.91 -17.74 -15.76
N ALA A 135 -12.84 -16.89 -14.73
CA ALA A 135 -12.18 -17.17 -13.46
C ALA A 135 -12.96 -16.59 -12.26
N ALA A 136 -12.70 -17.12 -11.06
CA ALA A 136 -13.27 -16.60 -9.82
C ALA A 136 -12.19 -16.07 -8.86
N PRO A 137 -12.43 -14.98 -8.13
CA PRO A 137 -11.49 -14.50 -7.12
C PRO A 137 -11.45 -15.47 -5.93
N VAL A 138 -10.27 -15.94 -5.58
CA VAL A 138 -10.04 -16.87 -4.44
C VAL A 138 -9.37 -16.20 -3.25
N ARG A 139 -8.73 -15.04 -3.47
CA ARG A 139 -8.14 -14.22 -2.40
C ARG A 139 -8.09 -12.78 -2.84
N ILE A 140 -8.47 -11.87 -1.94
CA ILE A 140 -8.39 -10.43 -2.18
C ILE A 140 -7.56 -9.83 -1.04
N MET A 141 -6.58 -9.00 -1.38
CA MET A 141 -5.71 -8.30 -0.44
C MET A 141 -5.75 -6.84 -0.79
N LEU A 142 -6.28 -6.03 0.12
CA LEU A 142 -6.50 -4.60 -0.09
C LEU A 142 -6.03 -3.81 1.12
N VAL A 143 -5.60 -2.58 0.86
CA VAL A 143 -5.25 -1.58 1.86
C VAL A 143 -5.91 -0.26 1.51
N ASN A 144 -6.34 0.47 2.53
CA ASN A 144 -7.00 1.77 2.35
C ASN A 144 -5.96 2.88 2.17
N ALA A 145 -5.62 3.17 0.92
CA ALA A 145 -4.60 4.14 0.58
C ALA A 145 -5.06 5.59 0.78
N GLY A 146 -6.35 5.88 0.59
CA GLY A 146 -6.90 7.20 0.91
C GLY A 146 -6.74 7.54 2.40
N ARG A 147 -7.04 6.58 3.29
CA ARG A 147 -6.82 6.74 4.73
C ARG A 147 -5.33 6.92 5.05
N ALA A 148 -4.48 6.03 4.56
CA ALA A 148 -3.05 6.09 4.84
C ALA A 148 -2.41 7.40 4.34
N ALA A 149 -2.78 7.87 3.15
CA ALA A 149 -2.32 9.16 2.62
C ALA A 149 -2.77 10.32 3.51
N ASN A 150 -4.01 10.31 3.99
CA ASN A 150 -4.51 11.35 4.90
C ASN A 150 -3.73 11.38 6.22
N GLU A 151 -3.49 10.21 6.83
CA GLU A 151 -2.71 10.09 8.07
C GLU A 151 -1.27 10.61 7.89
N ILE A 152 -0.62 10.27 6.78
CA ILE A 152 0.72 10.75 6.45
C ILE A 152 0.75 12.26 6.28
N CYS A 153 -0.23 12.84 5.57
CA CYS A 153 -0.33 14.29 5.37
C CYS A 153 -0.55 15.03 6.70
N LEU A 154 -1.43 14.53 7.57
CA LEU A 154 -1.68 15.12 8.88
C LEU A 154 -0.41 15.07 9.76
N ALA A 155 0.24 13.92 9.85
CA ALA A 155 1.49 13.77 10.60
C ALA A 155 2.62 14.66 10.03
N ALA A 156 2.69 14.82 8.70
CA ALA A 156 3.67 15.70 8.07
C ALA A 156 3.42 17.17 8.39
N ALA A 157 2.14 17.59 8.47
CA ALA A 157 1.77 18.93 8.90
C ALA A 157 2.17 19.18 10.37
N GLU A 158 1.90 18.24 11.26
CA GLU A 158 2.27 18.33 12.69
C GLU A 158 3.78 18.43 12.91
N LEU A 159 4.57 17.73 12.09
CA LEU A 159 6.04 17.74 12.18
C LEU A 159 6.69 18.92 11.42
N GLY A 160 5.91 19.79 10.77
CA GLY A 160 6.43 20.89 9.95
C GLY A 160 7.21 20.41 8.71
N ILE A 161 6.89 19.22 8.21
CA ILE A 161 7.50 18.61 7.01
C ILE A 161 6.66 18.92 5.75
N ALA A 162 5.51 19.57 5.91
CA ALA A 162 4.43 19.65 4.93
C ALA A 162 4.84 20.11 3.52
N GLY A 163 4.50 19.27 2.54
CA GLY A 163 4.14 19.68 1.17
C GLY A 163 2.62 19.81 1.05
N ASP A 164 2.14 20.55 0.05
CA ASP A 164 0.71 20.61 -0.29
C ASP A 164 0.26 19.24 -0.83
N PRO A 165 -0.67 18.52 -0.16
CA PRO A 165 -1.12 17.18 -0.60
C PRO A 165 -1.68 17.16 -2.03
N GLY A 166 -2.24 18.28 -2.50
CA GLY A 166 -2.75 18.42 -3.88
C GLY A 166 -1.66 18.66 -4.92
N ARG A 167 -0.40 18.83 -4.50
CA ARG A 167 0.77 19.00 -5.37
C ARG A 167 1.85 17.96 -5.14
N GLU A 168 1.77 17.20 -4.05
CA GLU A 168 2.71 16.14 -3.75
C GLU A 168 2.49 14.95 -4.69
N PRO A 169 3.46 14.62 -5.55
CA PRO A 169 3.30 13.59 -6.56
C PRO A 169 3.27 12.19 -5.95
N LEU A 170 2.48 11.32 -6.58
CA LEU A 170 2.26 9.94 -6.16
C LEU A 170 3.27 8.95 -6.71
#